data_AF-A0A0A7LQN4-F1
#
_entry.id   AF-A0A0A7LQN4-F1
#
_cell.length_a   1.000
_cell.length_b   1.000
_cell.length_c   1.000
_cell.angle_alpha   90.00
_cell.angle_beta   90.00
_cell.angle_gamma   90.00
#
_symmetry.space_group_name_H-M   'P 1'
#
loop_
_entity.id
_entity.type
_entity.pdbx_description
1 polymer ?
#
loop_
_entity_poly.entity_id
_entity_poly.type
_entity_poly.pdbx_seq_one_letter_code
_entity_poly.pdbx_strand_id
1 'polypeptide(L)' 'MQEVEVFFMVTRNGGGTREERIKTRVDSSTLSAASGESGRRKLDGWAKQFFPADKEARVIAIKRL' A
#
# COMPACT_ATOMS: atom_id res chain seq x y z
N MET A 1 -1.50 -13.60 10.63
CA MET A 1 -1.39 -12.18 10.25
C MET A 1 -0.23 -11.57 11.03
N GLN A 2 0.52 -10.64 10.44
CA GLN A 2 1.69 -9.98 11.04
C GLN A 2 1.48 -8.47 11.08
N GLU A 3 1.96 -7.83 12.14
CA GLU A 3 1.98 -6.35 12.24
C GLU A 3 3.10 -5.79 11.37
N VAL A 4 2.73 -4.81 10.56
CA VAL A 4 3.61 -4.19 9.58
C VAL A 4 3.36 -2.70 9.49
N GLU A 5 4.36 -1.97 9.04
CA GLU A 5 4.24 -0.60 8.55
C GLU A 5 4.27 -0.61 7.02
N VAL A 6 3.21 -0.10 6.41
CA VAL A 6 3.04 -0.07 4.96
C VAL A 6 3.22 1.35 4.46
N PHE A 7 4.06 1.48 3.42
CA PHE A 7 4.41 2.74 2.79
C PHE A 7 3.64 2.84 1.48
N PHE A 8 2.84 3.89 1.34
CA PHE A 8 2.01 4.12 0.17
C PHE A 8 2.44 5.38 -0.56
N MET A 9 2.28 5.36 -1.88
CA MET A 9 2.23 6.58 -2.69
C MET A 9 0.78 6.79 -3.12
N VAL A 10 0.22 7.93 -2.75
CA VAL A 10 -1.19 8.27 -2.97
C VAL A 10 -1.28 9.46 -3.91
N THR A 11 -2.04 9.33 -4.99
CA THR A 11 -2.31 10.41 -5.95
C THR A 11 -3.68 10.99 -5.65
N ARG A 12 -3.80 12.29 -5.43
CA ARG A 12 -5.08 12.95 -5.12
C ARG A 12 -5.94 13.15 -6.37
N ASN A 13 -7.25 13.28 -6.21
CA ASN A 13 -8.19 13.53 -7.32
C ASN A 13 -7.94 14.84 -8.08
N GLY A 14 -7.37 15.86 -7.42
CA GLY A 14 -6.96 17.14 -8.04
C GLY A 14 -5.54 17.14 -8.63
N GLY A 15 -4.87 15.99 -8.67
CA GLY A 15 -3.45 15.90 -9.00
C GLY A 15 -2.53 16.03 -7.78
N GLY A 16 -1.26 15.68 -7.97
CA GLY A 16 -0.25 15.62 -6.91
C GLY A 16 -0.17 14.28 -6.18
N THR A 17 1.04 13.91 -5.78
CA THR A 17 1.35 12.69 -5.04
C THR A 17 1.79 13.02 -3.62
N ARG A 18 1.46 12.14 -2.66
CA ARG A 18 1.99 12.18 -1.29
C ARG A 18 2.38 10.78 -0.84
N GLU A 19 3.32 10.71 0.09
CA GLU A 19 3.71 9.47 0.75
C GLU A 19 2.94 9.34 2.07
N GLU A 20 2.38 8.16 2.33
CA GLU A 20 1.63 7.87 3.55
C GLU A 20 2.17 6.59 4.19
N ARG A 21 2.17 6.53 5.53
CA ARG A 21 2.61 5.34 6.28
C ARG A 21 1.51 4.91 7.24
N ILE A 22 1.09 3.65 7.13
CA ILE A 22 0.04 3.10 7.99
C ILE A 22 0.56 1.83 8.65
N LYS A 23 0.35 1.74 9.97
CA LYS A 23 0.55 0.50 10.72
C LYS A 23 -0.71 -0.35 10.62
N THR A 24 -0.57 -1.57 10.13
CA THR A 24 -1.70 -2.49 9.94
C THR A 24 -1.26 -3.94 10.09
N ARG A 25 -2.22 -4.86 10.00
CA ARG A 25 -1.99 -6.29 9.99
C ARG A 25 -2.20 -6.82 8.59
N VAL A 26 -1.27 -7.63 8.10
CA VAL A 26 -1.35 -8.27 6.79
C VAL A 26 -1.12 -9.77 6.91
N ASP A 27 -1.68 -10.54 5.98
CA ASP A 27 -1.37 -11.96 5.85
C ASP A 27 -0.03 -12.18 5.11
N SER A 28 0.43 -13.43 5.11
CA SER A 28 1.67 -13.83 4.46
C SER A 28 1.65 -13.66 2.93
N SER A 29 0.46 -13.73 2.30
CA SER A 29 0.31 -13.57 0.85
C SER A 29 0.51 -12.11 0.43
N THR A 30 0.00 -11.16 1.21
CA THR A 30 0.21 -9.72 1.02
C THR A 30 1.69 -9.36 1.19
N LEU A 31 2.36 -9.92 2.22
CA LEU A 31 3.80 -9.77 2.41
C LEU A 31 4.63 -10.32 1.24
N SER A 32 4.25 -11.50 0.75
CA SER A 32 4.91 -12.13 -0.40
C SER A 32 4.73 -11.28 -1.67
N ALA A 33 3.51 -10.81 -1.94
CA ALA A 33 3.23 -9.91 -3.07
C ALA A 33 4.03 -8.60 -3.00
N ALA A 34 4.21 -8.03 -1.82
CA ALA A 34 4.95 -6.78 -1.66
C ALA A 34 6.46 -6.88 -1.94
N SER A 35 7.02 -8.08 -2.03
CA SER A 35 8.46 -8.30 -2.22
C SER A 35 8.94 -7.95 -3.64
N GLY A 36 8.07 -8.04 -4.67
CA GLY A 36 8.40 -7.72 -6.06
C GLY A 36 7.53 -6.61 -6.65
N GLU A 37 8.03 -5.87 -7.64
CA GLU A 37 7.29 -4.76 -8.27
C GLU A 37 5.95 -5.21 -8.87
N SER A 38 5.95 -6.31 -9.63
CA SER A 38 4.74 -6.89 -10.22
C SER A 38 3.72 -7.33 -9.16
N GLY A 39 4.20 -7.76 -7.99
CA GLY A 39 3.32 -8.13 -6.88
C GLY A 39 2.76 -6.90 -6.16
N ARG A 40 3.55 -5.84 -5.99
CA ARG A 40 3.08 -4.56 -5.41
C ARG A 40 1.95 -3.94 -6.23
N ARG A 41 2.03 -3.97 -7.56
CA ARG A 41 0.93 -3.48 -8.43
C ARG A 41 -0.38 -4.25 -8.23
N LYS A 42 -0.33 -5.55 -7.88
CA LYS A 42 -1.54 -6.32 -7.53
C LYS A 42 -2.18 -5.85 -6.23
N LEU A 43 -1.42 -5.14 -5.38
CA LEU A 43 -1.90 -4.59 -4.13
C LEU A 43 -2.53 -3.19 -4.27
N ASP A 44 -2.57 -2.59 -5.47
CA ASP A 44 -3.13 -1.25 -5.67
C ASP A 44 -4.63 -1.20 -5.29
N GLY A 45 -5.40 -2.23 -5.64
CA GLY A 45 -6.81 -2.35 -5.23
C GLY A 45 -6.99 -2.50 -3.72
N TRP A 46 -6.06 -3.17 -3.05
CA TRP A 46 -6.02 -3.26 -1.60
C TRP A 46 -5.62 -1.93 -0.95
N ALA A 47 -4.58 -1.27 -1.47
CA ALA A 47 -4.14 0.06 -1.03
C ALA A 47 -5.26 1.10 -1.14
N LYS A 48 -6.11 0.97 -2.17
CA LYS A 48 -7.26 1.85 -2.38
C LYS A 48 -8.29 1.81 -1.25
N GLN A 49 -8.36 0.71 -0.50
CA GLN A 49 -9.26 0.59 0.66
C GLN A 49 -8.87 1.56 1.79
N PHE A 50 -7.59 1.93 1.89
CA PHE A 50 -7.10 2.91 2.87
C PHE A 50 -7.30 4.36 2.42
N PHE A 51 -7.38 4.59 1.11
CA PHE A 51 -7.48 5.92 0.50
C PHE A 51 -8.64 5.98 -0.52
N PRO A 52 -9.90 5.75 -0.09
CA PRO A 52 -11.04 5.64 -0.99
C PRO A 52 -11.34 6.95 -1.73
N ALA A 53 -11.08 8.10 -1.09
CA ALA A 53 -11.34 9.43 -1.63
C ALA A 53 -10.26 9.97 -2.59
N ASP A 54 -9.09 9.31 -2.66
CA ASP A 54 -8.00 9.73 -3.53
C ASP A 54 -8.22 9.23 -4.98
N LYS A 55 -7.28 9.46 -5.90
CA LYS A 55 -7.33 8.92 -7.27
C LYS A 55 -6.71 7.53 -7.34
N GLU A 56 -5.46 7.42 -6.94
CA GLU A 56 -4.68 6.18 -6.94
C GLU A 56 -3.97 6.00 -5.60
N ALA A 57 -3.75 4.74 -5.20
CA ALA A 57 -2.92 4.39 -4.07
C ALA A 57 -2.07 3.17 -4.45
N ARG A 58 -0.76 3.25 -4.23
CA ARG A 58 0.20 2.21 -4.59
C ARG A 58 1.04 1.82 -3.40
N VAL A 59 1.30 0.53 -3.25
CA VAL A 59 2.20 0.02 -2.20
C VAL A 59 3.65 0.19 -2.66
N ILE A 60 4.43 0.96 -1.92
CA ILE A 60 5.86 1.18 -2.20
C ILE A 60 6.72 0.17 -1.46
N ALA A 61 6.45 -0.04 -0.17
CA ALA A 61 7.16 -0.98 0.68
C ALA A 61 6.28 -1.47 1.84
N ILE A 62 6.62 -2.63 2.39
CA ILE A 62 6.08 -3.14 3.64
C ILE A 62 7.26 -3.50 4.54
N LYS A 63 7.26 -2.97 5.76
CA LYS A 63 8.26 -3.26 6.80
C LYS A 63 7.59 -4.01 7.94
N ARG A 64 8.14 -5.16 8.34
CA ARG A 64 7.69 -5.89 9.53
C ARG A 64 8.05 -5.10 10.79
N LEU A 65 7.15 -5.09 11.77
CA LEU A 65 7.36 -4.46 13.07
C LEU A 65 7.75 -5.51 14.13
#